data_AF-A0A7R9AI03-F1
#
_entry.id   AF-A0A7R9AI03-F1
#
_cell.length_a   1.000
_cell.length_b   1.000
_cell.length_c   1.000
_cell.angle_alpha   90.00
_cell.angle_beta   90.00
_cell.angle_gamma   90.00
#
_symmetry.space_group_name_H-M   'P 1'
#
loop_
_entity.id
_entity.type
_entity.pdbx_description
1 polymer ?
#
loop_
_entity_poly.entity_id
_entity_poly.type
_entity_poly.pdbx_seq_one_letter_code
_entity_poly.pdbx_strand_id
1 'polypeptide(L)'
;MATYFGKEKEPRVVITTSELPSSKTRAFARDLMTVVPNCKFFFRKRASVKGTIHRAMTNGYTDVLVINEDRKIPSILCCKWVLVQYSP
;
A
#
# COMPACT_ATOMS: atom_id res chain seq x y z
N MET A 1 17.36 -16.89 -0.55
CA MET A 1 16.29 -16.68 0.46
C MET A 1 16.40 -15.25 0.94
N ALA A 2 15.46 -14.41 0.56
CA ALA A 2 15.58 -12.97 0.70
C ALA A 2 15.72 -12.57 2.18
N THR A 3 16.56 -11.57 2.45
CA THR A 3 16.69 -10.82 3.72
C THR A 3 15.35 -10.32 4.29
N TYR A 4 14.28 -10.48 3.51
CA TYR A 4 12.87 -10.21 3.76
C TYR A 4 12.28 -10.74 5.08
N PHE A 5 12.74 -11.90 5.57
CA PHE A 5 12.31 -12.45 6.88
C PHE A 5 13.27 -12.14 8.02
N GLY A 6 14.42 -11.53 7.70
CA GLY A 6 15.29 -10.94 8.71
C GLY A 6 14.51 -9.79 9.33
N LYS A 7 14.11 -9.94 10.60
CA LYS A 7 13.38 -8.95 11.41
C LYS A 7 14.17 -7.64 11.64
N GLU A 8 15.04 -7.22 10.72
CA GLU A 8 15.92 -6.06 10.86
C GLU A 8 15.16 -4.73 10.84
N LYS A 9 13.97 -4.68 10.23
CA LYS A 9 13.13 -3.47 10.22
C LYS A 9 11.69 -3.79 10.55
N GLU A 10 11.12 -3.00 11.46
CA GLU A 10 9.69 -3.05 11.72
C GLU A 10 8.92 -2.72 10.44
N PRO A 11 7.93 -3.55 10.05
CA PRO A 11 7.15 -3.29 8.87
C PRO A 11 6.33 -2.02 9.07
N ARG A 12 6.45 -1.07 8.15
CA ARG A 12 5.65 0.15 8.12
C ARG A 12 4.95 0.22 6.78
N VAL A 13 3.63 0.06 6.81
CA VAL A 13 2.85 -0.18 5.59
C VAL A 13 1.95 1.02 5.28
N VAL A 14 1.98 1.50 4.04
CA VAL A 14 1.01 2.49 3.55
C VAL A 14 -0.10 1.78 2.79
N ILE A 15 -1.34 2.02 3.19
CA ILE A 15 -2.53 1.58 2.47
C ILE A 15 -3.09 2.78 1.70
N THR A 16 -3.30 2.62 0.40
CA THR A 16 -3.93 3.64 -0.44
C THR A 16 -5.06 3.04 -1.25
N THR A 17 -6.05 3.85 -1.57
CA THR A 17 -7.15 3.48 -2.48
C THR A 17 -7.12 4.31 -3.74
N SER A 18 -7.96 3.94 -4.71
CA SER A 18 -8.42 4.82 -5.79
C SER A 18 -9.07 6.11 -5.23
N GLU A 19 -9.21 7.11 -6.10
CA GLU A 19 -9.63 8.48 -5.73
C GLU A 19 -11.01 8.57 -5.08
N LEU A 20 -11.95 7.79 -5.60
CA LEU A 20 -13.34 7.76 -5.16
C LEU A 20 -13.73 6.30 -4.88
N PRO A 21 -13.26 5.73 -3.76
CA PRO A 21 -13.56 4.35 -3.43
C PRO A 21 -15.03 4.21 -3.05
N SER A 22 -15.65 3.09 -3.44
CA SER A 22 -16.99 2.76 -2.97
C SER A 22 -17.01 2.56 -1.46
N SER A 23 -18.21 2.57 -0.87
CA SER A 23 -18.40 2.29 0.55
C SER A 23 -17.87 0.90 0.95
N LYS A 24 -17.95 -0.09 0.05
CA LYS A 24 -17.39 -1.44 0.28
C LYS A 24 -15.87 -1.40 0.39
N THR A 25 -15.20 -0.70 -0.52
CA THR A 25 -13.74 -0.56 -0.50
C THR A 25 -13.25 0.24 0.71
N ARG A 26 -14.02 1.23 1.17
CA ARG A 26 -13.72 1.95 2.42
C ARG A 26 -13.86 1.06 3.66
N ALA A 27 -14.89 0.21 3.71
CA ALA A 27 -15.04 -0.77 4.77
C ALA A 27 -13.88 -1.78 4.74
N PHE A 28 -13.57 -2.31 3.56
CA PHE A 28 -12.45 -3.23 3.36
C PHE A 28 -11.09 -2.63 3.76
N ALA A 29 -10.83 -1.37 3.43
CA ALA A 29 -9.61 -0.68 3.86
C ALA A 29 -9.55 -0.52 5.39
N ARG A 30 -10.70 -0.33 6.05
CA ARG A 30 -10.80 -0.26 7.51
C ARG A 30 -10.49 -1.62 8.14
N ASP A 31 -11.04 -2.69 7.60
CA ASP A 31 -10.76 -4.05 8.05
C ASP A 31 -9.29 -4.42 7.81
N LEU A 32 -8.71 -3.96 6.70
CA LEU A 32 -7.29 -4.18 6.42
C LEU A 32 -6.38 -3.46 7.45
N MET A 33 -6.81 -2.31 7.96
CA MET A 33 -6.07 -1.60 9.00
C MET A 33 -6.06 -2.33 10.35
N THR A 34 -7.05 -3.17 10.63
CA THR A 34 -7.06 -3.96 11.88
C THR A 34 -6.19 -5.20 11.79
N VAL A 35 -6.04 -5.76 10.57
CA VAL A 35 -5.23 -6.96 10.32
C VAL A 35 -3.75 -6.63 10.17
N VAL A 36 -3.40 -5.53 9.50
CA VAL A 36 -2.00 -5.18 9.22
C VAL A 36 -1.44 -4.29 10.34
N PRO A 37 -0.42 -4.75 11.08
CA PRO A 37 0.21 -3.93 12.12
C PRO A 37 0.95 -2.74 11.51
N ASN A 38 1.06 -1.65 12.26
CA ASN A 38 1.84 -0.45 11.89
C ASN A 38 1.50 0.13 10.50
N CYS A 39 0.24 -0.01 10.08
CA CYS A 39 -0.24 0.53 8.83
C CYS A 39 -0.77 1.96 8.98
N LYS A 40 -0.70 2.73 7.89
CA LYS A 40 -1.38 4.03 7.77
C LYS A 40 -2.12 4.13 6.46
N PHE A 41 -3.35 4.61 6.54
CA PHE A 41 -4.19 4.87 5.38
C PHE A 41 -3.95 6.28 4.84
N PHE A 42 -3.77 6.39 3.52
CA PHE A 42 -3.64 7.67 2.82
C PHE A 42 -4.53 7.74 1.58
N PHE A 43 -5.19 8.88 1.41
CA PHE A 43 -5.89 9.20 0.17
C PHE A 43 -4.90 9.60 -0.91
N ARG A 44 -5.05 8.99 -2.10
CA ARG A 44 -4.12 9.18 -3.22
C ARG A 44 -4.21 10.56 -3.87
N LYS A 45 -5.33 11.29 -3.73
CA LYS A 45 -5.52 12.68 -4.20
C LYS A 45 -4.90 12.98 -5.59
N ARG A 46 -5.21 12.16 -6.62
CA ARG A 46 -4.64 12.27 -7.98
C ARG A 46 -3.13 12.02 -8.14
N ALA A 47 -2.43 11.57 -7.10
CA ALA A 47 -1.05 11.14 -7.22
C ALA A 47 -0.97 9.85 -8.05
N SER A 48 0.02 9.79 -8.94
CA SER A 48 0.38 8.55 -9.64
C SER A 48 0.86 7.50 -8.63
N VAL A 49 0.77 6.22 -9.00
CA VAL A 49 1.29 5.13 -8.16
C VAL A 49 2.79 5.34 -7.91
N LYS A 50 3.56 5.73 -8.94
CA LYS A 50 4.98 6.06 -8.81
C LYS A 50 5.24 7.20 -7.81
N GLY A 51 4.46 8.28 -7.87
CA GLY A 51 4.59 9.39 -6.92
C GLY A 51 4.23 9.00 -5.49
N THR A 52 3.21 8.14 -5.34
CA THR A 52 2.81 7.58 -4.03
C THR A 52 3.93 6.72 -3.44
N ILE A 53 4.54 5.87 -4.27
CA ILE A 53 5.68 5.04 -3.88
C ILE A 53 6.86 5.94 -3.46
N HIS A 54 7.24 6.93 -4.26
CA HIS A 54 8.34 7.83 -3.92
C HIS A 54 8.10 8.55 -2.58
N ARG A 55 6.88 9.05 -2.36
CA ARG A 55 6.49 9.68 -1.10
C ARG A 55 6.51 8.69 0.08
N ALA A 56 6.15 7.43 -0.16
CA ALA A 56 6.26 6.39 0.85
C ALA A 56 7.73 6.10 1.21
N MET A 57 8.63 6.11 0.21
CA MET A 57 10.07 5.97 0.43
C MET A 57 10.63 7.12 1.27
N THR A 58 10.32 8.38 0.92
CA THR A 58 10.79 9.56 1.67
C THR A 58 10.34 9.54 3.13
N ASN A 59 9.15 8.98 3.40
CA ASN A 59 8.61 8.87 4.75
C ASN A 59 9.07 7.60 5.50
N GLY A 60 9.92 6.77 4.90
CA GLY A 60 10.49 5.57 5.52
C GLY A 60 9.51 4.41 5.66
N TYR A 61 8.52 4.29 4.77
CA TYR A 61 7.67 3.10 4.72
C TYR A 61 8.36 1.98 3.96
N THR A 62 8.18 0.74 4.44
CA THR A 62 8.77 -0.45 3.84
C THR A 62 7.94 -0.97 2.68
N ASP A 63 6.62 -0.79 2.76
CA ASP A 63 5.66 -1.43 1.87
C ASP A 63 4.49 -0.52 1.52
N VAL A 64 3.99 -0.67 0.30
CA VAL A 64 2.81 0.06 -0.19
C VAL A 64 1.76 -0.94 -0.67
N LEU A 65 0.58 -0.88 -0.06
CA LEU A 65 -0.62 -1.57 -0.48
C LEU A 65 -1.50 -0.61 -1.26
N VAL A 66 -1.79 -0.96 -2.51
CA VAL A 66 -2.68 -0.22 -3.39
C VAL A 66 -3.95 -1.04 -3.55
N ILE A 67 -5.05 -0.56 -2.98
CA ILE A 67 -6.37 -1.13 -3.17
C ILE A 67 -6.96 -0.52 -4.44
N ASN A 68 -7.16 -1.37 -5.43
CA ASN A 68 -7.90 -1.03 -6.63
C ASN A 68 -9.35 -1.49 -6.47
N GLU A 69 -10.26 -0.85 -7.18
CA GLU A 69 -11.65 -1.27 -7.23
C GLU A 69 -12.05 -1.42 -8.69
N ASP A 70 -12.54 -2.59 -9.06
CA ASP A 70 -13.18 -2.83 -10.36
C ASP A 70 -14.62 -3.25 -10.13
N ARG A 71 -15.57 -2.63 -10.84
CA ARG A 71 -17.02 -2.92 -10.72
C ARG A 71 -17.55 -3.01 -9.27
N LYS A 72 -17.07 -2.16 -8.35
CA LYS A 72 -17.41 -2.16 -6.91
C LYS A 72 -16.91 -3.40 -6.13
N ILE A 73 -15.96 -4.12 -6.70
CA ILE A 73 -15.26 -5.24 -6.09
C ILE A 73 -13.82 -4.79 -5.80
N PRO A 74 -13.41 -4.72 -4.53
CA PRO A 74 -12.04 -4.37 -4.19
C PRO A 74 -11.09 -5.49 -4.57
N SER A 75 -9.96 -5.13 -5.18
CA SER A 75 -8.80 -5.97 -5.45
C SER A 75 -7.56 -5.32 -4.83
N ILE A 76 -6.65 -6.12 -4.28
CA ILE A 76 -5.40 -5.61 -3.70
C ILE A 76 -4.27 -5.84 -4.69
N LEU A 77 -3.52 -4.78 -4.97
CA LEU A 77 -2.18 -4.84 -5.54
C LEU A 77 -1.16 -4.49 -4.45
N CYS A 78 -0.32 -5.44 -4.08
CA CYS A 78 0.78 -5.20 -3.15
C CYS A 78 2.04 -4.86 -3.94
N CYS A 79 2.60 -3.66 -3.72
CA CYS A 79 3.90 -3.30 -4.27
C CYS A 79 4.95 -3.35 -3.16
N LYS A 80 5.76 -4.41 -3.18
CA LYS A 80 6.95 -4.57 -2.34
C LYS A 80 8.08 -3.72 -2.88
N TRP A 81 8.69 -2.92 -2.01
CA TRP A 81 9.76 -2.00 -2.40
C TRP A 81 10.97 -2.71 -3.00
N VAL A 82 11.32 -3.89 -2.46
CA VAL A 82 12.45 -4.71 -2.94
C VAL A 82 12.33 -5.09 -4.42
N LEU A 83 11.11 -5.13 -4.97
CA LEU A 83 10.87 -5.49 -6.38
C LEU A 83 10.78 -4.29 -7.33
N VAL A 84 10.68 -3.05 -6.81
CA VAL A 84 10.57 -1.84 -7.65
C VAL A 84 11.94 -1.34 -8.13
N GLN A 85 13.04 -1.80 -7.52
CA GLN A 85 14.40 -1.55 -8.00
C GLN A 85 14.77 -2.38 -9.25
N TYR A 86 13.91 -3.32 -9.67
CA TYR A 86 14.17 -4.28 -10.76
C TYR A 86 13.26 -4.09 -11.98
N SER A 87 12.79 -2.88 -12.24
CA SER A 87 12.22 -2.55 -13.56
C SER A 87 13.22 -1.64 -14.29
N PRO A 88 13.85 -2.11 -15.39
CA PRO A 88 14.63 -1.24 -16.26
C PRO A 88 13.75 -0.14 -16.88
#